data_AF-A0A353B8L6-F1
#
_entry.id   AF-A0A353B8L6-F1
#
_cell.length_a   1.000
_cell.length_b   1.000
_cell.length_c   1.000
_cell.angle_alpha   90.00
_cell.angle_beta   90.00
_cell.angle_gamma   90.00
#
_symmetry.space_group_name_H-M   'P 1'
#
loop_
_entity.id
_entity.type
_entity.pdbx_description
1 polymer ?
#
loop_
_entity_poly.entity_id
_entity_poly.type
_entity_poly.pdbx_seq_one_letter_code
_entity_poly.pdbx_strand_id
1 'polypeptide(L)' 'DKFNWGVANRGASIRVPHSFVNDGYKGYLEDRRPNSQADPYKIVSRVLKTILEVS' A
#
# COMPACT_ATOMS: atom_id res chain seq x y z
N ASP A 1 0.15 -6.96 -15.37
CA ASP A 1 1.32 -6.06 -15.23
C ASP A 1 1.01 -4.56 -15.32
N LYS A 2 0.03 -4.06 -14.56
CA LYS A 2 -0.17 -2.60 -14.42
C LYS A 2 -0.38 -2.27 -12.96
N PHE A 3 0.43 -1.33 -12.46
CA PHE A 3 0.26 -0.76 -11.12
C PHE A 3 -0.89 0.25 -11.11
N ASN A 4 -1.72 0.21 -10.07
CA ASN A 4 -2.80 1.17 -9.88
C ASN A 4 -3.12 1.36 -8.38
N TRP A 5 -3.76 2.48 -8.04
CA TRP A 5 -4.19 2.78 -6.68
C TRP A 5 -5.58 3.45 -6.69
N GLY A 6 -6.29 3.42 -5.57
CA GLY A 6 -7.57 4.13 -5.47
C GLY A 6 -8.20 4.15 -4.08
N VAL A 7 -9.05 5.15 -3.84
CA VAL A 7 -9.84 5.29 -2.59
C VAL A 7 -10.96 4.26 -2.58
N ALA A 8 -11.02 3.48 -1.50
CA ALA A 8 -11.95 2.38 -1.31
C ALA A 8 -11.93 1.28 -2.40
N ASN A 9 -10.98 1.32 -3.34
CA ASN A 9 -10.89 0.36 -4.45
C ASN A 9 -10.18 -0.92 -4.01
N ARG A 10 -10.93 -2.03 -3.87
CA ARG A 10 -10.40 -3.34 -3.46
C ARG A 10 -9.66 -4.09 -4.57
N GLY A 11 -9.87 -3.73 -5.83
CA GLY A 11 -9.20 -4.32 -7.00
C GLY A 11 -7.92 -3.58 -7.40
N ALA A 12 -7.56 -2.51 -6.71
CA ALA A 12 -6.32 -1.78 -6.95
C ALA A 12 -5.11 -2.49 -6.29
N SER A 13 -3.92 -2.20 -6.81
CA SER A 13 -2.65 -2.69 -6.26
C SER A 13 -2.43 -2.12 -4.85
N ILE A 14 -2.65 -0.81 -4.69
CA ILE A 14 -2.66 -0.13 -3.40
C ILE A 14 -4.07 0.41 -3.12
N ARG A 15 -4.64 0.06 -1.96
CA ARG A 15 -5.93 0.60 -1.51
C ARG A 15 -5.70 1.72 -0.50
N VAL A 16 -6.41 2.82 -0.70
CA VAL A 16 -6.54 3.89 0.29
C VAL A 16 -7.88 3.71 1.03
N PRO A 17 -7.92 3.58 2.36
CA PRO A 17 -9.17 3.47 3.10
C PRO A 17 -10.10 4.67 2.84
N HIS A 18 -11.42 4.46 2.90
CA HIS A 18 -12.38 5.56 2.69
C HIS A 18 -12.24 6.65 3.76
N SER A 19 -11.97 6.26 5.01
CA SER A 19 -11.76 7.20 6.12
C SER A 19 -10.55 8.11 5.92
N PHE A 20 -9.57 7.70 5.11
CA PHE A 20 -8.34 8.47 4.88
C PHE A 20 -8.61 9.91 4.42
N VAL A 21 -9.59 10.10 3.52
CA VAL A 21 -9.95 11.43 3.03
C VAL A 21 -10.65 12.25 4.11
N ASN A 22 -11.54 11.61 4.88
CA ASN A 22 -12.29 12.24 5.96
C ASN A 22 -11.39 12.59 7.17
N ASP A 23 -10.30 11.84 7.35
CA ASP A 23 -9.32 12.03 8.43
C ASP A 23 -8.21 13.04 8.06
N GLY A 24 -8.44 13.86 7.02
CA GLY A 24 -7.48 14.88 6.57
C GLY A 24 -6.22 14.30 5.94
N TYR A 25 -6.36 13.22 5.17
CA TYR A 25 -5.27 12.50 4.50
C TYR A 25 -4.25 11.89 5.48
N LYS A 26 -4.73 11.50 6.67
CA LYS A 26 -3.95 10.80 7.70
C LYS A 26 -4.45 9.38 7.84
N GLY A 27 -3.52 8.44 8.06
CA GLY A 27 -3.83 7.03 8.20
C GLY A 27 -2.78 6.16 7.51
N TYR A 28 -3.24 5.14 6.79
CA TYR A 28 -2.36 4.16 6.15
C TYR A 28 -2.79 3.85 4.72
N LEU A 29 -1.85 3.27 3.97
CA LEU A 29 -2.08 2.66 2.66
C LEU A 29 -1.99 1.14 2.81
N GLU A 30 -2.78 0.41 2.02
CA GLU A 30 -2.77 -1.06 2.03
C GLU A 30 -2.20 -1.58 0.72
N ASP A 31 -1.00 -2.17 0.75
CA ASP A 31 -0.44 -2.90 -0.40
C ASP A 31 -1.06 -4.29 -0.50
N ARG A 32 -1.84 -4.53 -1.55
CA ARG A 32 -2.63 -5.75 -1.74
C ARG A 32 -1.98 -6.74 -2.71
N ARG A 33 -0.75 -6.46 -3.14
CA ARG A 33 0.03 -7.30 -4.08
C ARG A 33 0.78 -8.48 -3.44
N PRO A 34 1.22 -8.43 -2.16
CA PRO A 34 1.95 -9.55 -1.57
C PRO A 34 1.12 -10.84 -1.58
N ASN A 35 1.76 -11.95 -1.97
CA ASN A 35 1.11 -13.26 -1.96
C ASN A 35 1.08 -13.85 -0.53
N SER A 36 0.23 -14.86 -0.31
CA SER A 36 0.01 -15.46 1.02
C SER A 36 1.20 -16.28 1.57
N GLN A 37 2.15 -16.67 0.72
CA GLN A 37 3.34 -17.43 1.10
C GLN A 37 4.60 -16.57 1.15
N ALA A 38 4.48 -15.26 0.90
CA ALA A 38 5.61 -14.38 0.79
C ALA A 38 6.20 -14.08 2.17
N ASP A 39 7.52 -13.97 2.21
CA ASP A 39 8.27 -13.70 3.42
C ASP A 39 7.95 -12.28 3.95
N PRO A 40 7.36 -12.16 5.15
CA PRO A 40 6.93 -10.87 5.70
C PRO A 40 8.10 -9.91 5.89
N TYR A 41 9.30 -10.41 6.23
CA TYR A 41 10.47 -9.56 6.45
C TYR A 41 10.96 -8.95 5.14
N LYS A 42 10.94 -9.73 4.06
CA LYS A 42 11.31 -9.23 2.72
C LYS A 42 10.29 -8.22 2.20
N ILE A 43 8.99 -8.46 2.42
CA ILE A 43 7.94 -7.52 2.04
C ILE A 43 8.15 -6.17 2.73
N VAL A 44 8.23 -6.18 4.06
CA VAL A 44 8.37 -4.94 4.85
C VAL A 44 9.67 -4.22 4.51
N SER A 45 10.79 -4.96 4.40
CA SER A 45 12.08 -4.39 4.00
C SER A 45 12.01 -3.71 2.62
N ARG A 46 11.35 -4.33 1.64
CA ARG A 46 11.21 -3.75 0.29
C ARG A 46 10.35 -2.50 0.28
N VAL A 47 9.25 -2.49 1.03
CA VAL A 47 8.36 -1.33 1.17
C VAL A 47 9.11 -0.17 1.81
N LEU A 48 9.78 -0.40 2.96
CA LEU A 48 10.56 0.62 3.65
C LEU A 48 11.65 1.20 2.77
N LYS A 49 12.43 0.35 2.10
CA LYS A 49 13.49 0.80 1.19
C LYS A 49 12.96 1.75 0.12
N THR A 50 11.84 1.41 -0.51
CA THR A 50 11.26 2.23 -1.58
C THR A 50 10.76 3.58 -1.07
N ILE A 51 10.14 3.62 0.12
CA ILE A 51 9.60 4.87 0.70
C ILE A 51 10.72 5.79 1.17
N LEU A 52 11.78 5.23 1.76
CA LEU A 52 12.93 6.01 2.25
C LEU A 52 13.84 6.49 1.11
N GLU A 53 13.84 5.85 -0.06
CA GLU A 53 14.59 6.33 -1.23
C GLU A 53 13.94 7.57 -1.88
N VAL A 54 12.66 7.83 -1.60
CA VAL A 54 11.87 8.91 -2.24
C VAL A 54 11.64 10.09 -1.28
N SER A 55 12.33 10.13 -0.13
CA SER A 55 12.26 11.23 0.84
C SER A 55 13.11 12.45 0.46
#